data_AF-A0A924ALQ5-F1
#
_entry.id   AF-A0A924ALQ5-F1
#
_cell.length_a   1.000
_cell.length_b   1.000
_cell.length_c   1.000
_cell.angle_alpha   90.00
_cell.angle_beta   90.00
_cell.angle_gamma   90.00
#
_symmetry.space_group_name_H-M   'P 1'
#
loop_
_entity.id
_entity.type
_entity.pdbx_description
1 polymer ?
#
loop_
_entity_poly.entity_id
_entity_poly.type
_entity_poly.pdbx_seq_one_letter_code
_entity_poly.pdbx_strand_id
1 'polypeptide(L)'
;MAKLEKVFAILLGLGLLLYLTKLNGGFIIPLIGGTLLSILYFPLGMARLNGISGHRIFSTAAYQELPISRIVFGGVLGLFLACALLGSVFYIANWKGSFLLSIFGSVGLTASLIAIILMRANLPGGGRPWIIRCVVALAVLVGVSLFPQYDPPPEDNRPIENELRR
;
A
#
# COMPACT_ATOMS: atom_id res chain seq x y z
N MET A 1 -2.03 2.90 -18.17
CA MET A 1 -1.46 2.76 -16.81
C MET A 1 -1.64 4.02 -15.95
N ALA A 2 -1.02 5.16 -16.25
CA ALA A 2 -1.12 6.36 -15.39
C ALA A 2 -2.56 6.89 -15.16
N LYS A 3 -3.45 6.75 -16.15
CA LYS A 3 -4.88 7.08 -15.99
C LYS A 3 -5.57 6.13 -15.01
N LEU A 4 -5.25 4.82 -15.06
CA LEU A 4 -5.82 3.79 -14.19
C LEU A 4 -5.33 3.95 -12.73
N GLU A 5 -4.04 4.22 -12.55
CA GLU A 5 -3.45 4.54 -11.24
C GLU A 5 -4.13 5.76 -10.61
N LYS A 6 -4.37 6.82 -11.40
CA LYS A 6 -5.13 8.00 -10.94
C LYS A 6 -6.56 7.64 -10.56
N VAL A 7 -7.26 6.85 -11.37
CA VAL A 7 -8.63 6.43 -11.08
C VAL A 7 -8.68 5.65 -9.77
N PHE A 8 -7.80 4.67 -9.57
CA PHE A 8 -7.76 3.90 -8.33
C PHE A 8 -7.31 4.73 -7.13
N ALA A 9 -6.36 5.65 -7.30
CA ALA A 9 -5.96 6.56 -6.23
C ALA A 9 -7.09 7.50 -5.81
N ILE A 10 -7.87 8.01 -6.78
CA ILE A 10 -9.06 8.81 -6.51
C ILE A 10 -10.13 7.97 -5.81
N LEU A 11 -10.40 6.74 -6.28
CA LEU A 11 -11.32 5.80 -5.62
C LEU A 11 -10.91 5.50 -4.18
N LEU A 12 -9.61 5.30 -3.94
CA LEU A 12 -9.08 5.05 -2.60
C LEU A 12 -9.25 6.28 -1.70
N GLY A 13 -8.94 7.48 -2.19
CA GLY A 13 -9.14 8.73 -1.46
C GLY A 13 -10.62 9.02 -1.18
N LEU A 14 -11.51 8.79 -2.15
CA LEU A 14 -12.95 8.96 -2.00
C LEU A 14 -13.51 7.95 -0.98
N GLY A 15 -13.04 6.70 -1.05
CA GLY A 15 -13.38 5.66 -0.10
C GLY A 15 -12.91 5.98 1.32
N LEU A 16 -11.71 6.53 1.47
CA LEU A 16 -11.19 7.01 2.75
C LEU A 16 -12.04 8.15 3.31
N LEU A 17 -12.47 9.08 2.45
CA LEU A 17 -13.34 10.19 2.84
C LEU A 17 -14.70 9.69 3.35
N LEU A 18 -15.30 8.71 2.64
CA LEU A 18 -16.56 8.07 3.05
C LEU A 18 -16.42 7.25 4.34
N TYR A 19 -15.25 6.65 4.57
CA TYR A 19 -14.95 5.99 5.84
C TYR A 19 -14.86 7.01 6.99
N LEU A 20 -14.22 8.16 6.76
CA LEU A 20 -14.12 9.23 7.74
C LEU A 20 -15.48 9.86 8.09
N THR A 21 -16.44 9.87 7.17
CA THR A 21 -17.81 10.29 7.46
C THR A 21 -18.64 9.23 8.20
N LYS A 22 -18.03 8.10 8.58
CA LYS A 22 -18.67 6.98 9.32
C LYS A 22 -19.87 6.38 8.59
N LEU A 23 -19.88 6.45 7.27
CA LEU A 23 -20.97 5.88 6.47
C LEU A 23 -20.88 4.35 6.52
N ASN A 24 -21.99 3.69 6.87
CA ASN A 24 -22.01 2.25 7.03
C ASN A 24 -21.71 1.56 5.68
N GLY A 25 -20.71 0.68 5.65
CA GLY A 25 -20.19 0.08 4.41
C GLY A 25 -19.19 0.93 3.61
N GLY A 26 -18.85 2.13 4.07
CA GLY A 26 -17.87 3.04 3.43
C GLY A 26 -16.45 2.45 3.30
N PHE A 27 -16.15 1.38 4.02
CA PHE A 27 -14.86 0.67 3.97
C PHE A 27 -14.69 -0.25 2.74
N ILE A 28 -15.77 -0.63 2.04
CA ILE A 28 -15.71 -1.55 0.90
C ILE A 28 -14.97 -0.93 -0.28
N ILE A 29 -15.18 0.37 -0.52
CA ILE A 29 -14.55 1.12 -1.60
C ILE A 29 -13.02 1.21 -1.42
N PRO A 30 -12.48 1.63 -0.26
CA PRO A 30 -11.04 1.62 -0.05
C PRO A 30 -10.46 0.19 0.02
N LEU A 31 -11.25 -0.81 0.43
CA LEU A 31 -10.84 -2.23 0.38
C LEU A 31 -10.58 -2.71 -1.05
N ILE A 32 -11.56 -2.55 -1.93
CA ILE A 32 -11.48 -2.96 -3.34
C ILE A 32 -10.45 -2.11 -4.07
N GLY A 33 -10.50 -0.78 -3.86
CA GLY A 33 -9.57 0.16 -4.48
C GLY A 33 -8.12 -0.12 -4.07
N GLY A 34 -7.86 -0.32 -2.78
CA GLY A 34 -6.54 -0.64 -2.24
C GLY A 34 -6.01 -2.00 -2.70
N THR A 35 -6.87 -3.01 -2.76
CA THR A 35 -6.51 -4.35 -3.25
C THR A 35 -6.14 -4.32 -4.74
N LEU A 36 -6.96 -3.68 -5.58
CA LEU A 36 -6.68 -3.52 -7.00
C LEU A 36 -5.41 -2.70 -7.25
N LEU A 37 -5.23 -1.63 -6.48
CA LEU A 37 -4.04 -0.80 -6.56
C LEU A 37 -2.78 -1.58 -6.14
N SER A 38 -2.88 -2.43 -5.12
CA SER A 38 -1.81 -3.32 -4.66
C SER A 38 -1.41 -4.35 -5.71
N ILE A 39 -2.38 -4.99 -6.38
CA ILE A 39 -2.14 -5.91 -7.51
C ILE A 39 -1.44 -5.19 -8.67
N LEU A 40 -1.80 -3.93 -8.92
CA LEU A 40 -1.15 -3.10 -9.95
C LEU A 40 0.27 -2.69 -9.57
N TYR A 41 0.55 -2.46 -8.29
CA TYR A 41 1.87 -2.01 -7.84
C TYR A 41 2.96 -3.09 -7.90
N PHE A 42 2.59 -4.37 -7.82
CA PHE A 42 3.53 -5.47 -7.97
C PHE A 42 4.26 -5.45 -9.34
N PRO A 43 3.57 -5.49 -10.50
CA PRO A 43 4.21 -5.37 -11.80
C PRO A 43 4.77 -3.96 -12.07
N LEU A 44 4.22 -2.92 -11.43
CA LEU A 44 4.75 -1.55 -11.55
C LEU A 44 6.13 -1.41 -10.89
N GLY A 45 6.36 -2.05 -9.75
CA GLY A 45 7.64 -2.08 -9.06
C GLY A 45 8.74 -2.65 -9.95
N MET A 46 8.45 -3.77 -10.62
CA MET A 46 9.33 -4.35 -11.63
C MET A 46 9.57 -3.40 -12.80
N ALA A 47 8.52 -2.84 -13.38
CA ALA A 47 8.64 -2.02 -14.58
C ALA A 47 9.41 -0.72 -14.35
N ARG A 48 9.08 0.01 -13.28
CA ARG A 48 9.68 1.32 -12.98
C ARG A 48 11.15 1.22 -12.60
N LEU A 49 11.53 0.21 -11.82
CA LEU A 49 12.93 0.04 -11.41
C LEU A 49 13.83 -0.41 -12.57
N ASN A 50 13.24 -1.10 -13.54
CA ASN A 50 13.94 -1.57 -14.73
C ASN A 50 13.84 -0.63 -15.94
N GLY A 51 13.18 0.52 -15.81
CA GLY A 51 12.99 1.45 -16.92
C GLY A 51 12.08 0.91 -18.04
N ILE A 52 11.34 -0.17 -17.76
CA ILE A 52 10.42 -0.78 -18.72
C ILE A 52 9.17 0.09 -18.81
N SER A 53 8.79 0.41 -20.04
CA SER A 53 7.56 1.17 -20.31
C SER A 53 6.32 0.33 -20.00
N GLY A 54 5.28 1.00 -19.47
CA GLY A 54 4.11 0.33 -18.89
C GLY A 54 3.34 -0.63 -19.80
N HIS A 55 3.46 -0.47 -21.13
CA HIS A 55 2.87 -1.37 -22.11
C HIS A 55 3.71 -2.62 -22.39
N ARG A 56 5.00 -2.60 -22.04
CA ARG A 56 5.94 -3.71 -22.26
C ARG A 56 6.14 -4.59 -21.02
N ILE A 57 5.49 -4.28 -19.90
CA ILE A 57 5.63 -5.05 -18.63
C ILE A 57 5.23 -6.53 -18.82
N PHE A 58 4.29 -6.82 -19.71
CA PHE A 58 3.85 -8.19 -19.96
C PHE A 58 4.59 -8.85 -21.14
N SER A 59 5.58 -8.18 -21.73
CA SER A 59 6.38 -8.72 -22.82
C SER A 59 7.66 -9.34 -22.29
N THR A 60 7.88 -10.62 -22.56
CA THR A 60 9.13 -11.33 -22.24
C THR A 60 10.36 -10.66 -22.86
N ALA A 61 10.22 -10.05 -24.04
CA ALA A 61 11.30 -9.31 -24.71
C ALA A 61 11.81 -8.13 -23.88
N ALA A 62 10.98 -7.53 -23.02
CA ALA A 62 11.38 -6.42 -22.17
C ALA A 62 12.34 -6.83 -21.02
N TYR A 63 12.47 -8.13 -20.76
CA TYR A 63 13.26 -8.67 -19.65
C TYR A 63 14.56 -9.35 -20.09
N GLN A 64 14.76 -9.58 -21.39
CA GLN A 64 15.90 -10.35 -21.90
C GLN A 64 17.25 -9.66 -21.67
N GLU A 65 17.27 -8.32 -21.70
CA GLU A 65 18.50 -7.53 -21.54
C GLU A 65 18.78 -7.14 -20.07
N LEU A 66 17.89 -7.53 -19.14
CA LEU A 66 18.00 -7.12 -17.75
C LEU A 66 18.66 -8.22 -16.91
N PRO A 67 19.60 -7.85 -16.01
CA PRO A 67 20.15 -8.80 -15.07
C PRO A 67 19.05 -9.30 -14.11
N ILE A 68 19.02 -10.61 -13.87
CA ILE A 68 18.03 -11.29 -13.01
C ILE A 68 17.92 -10.60 -11.66
N SER A 69 19.04 -10.14 -11.09
CA SER A 69 19.07 -9.40 -9.82
C SER A 69 18.19 -8.16 -9.80
N ARG A 70 18.11 -7.40 -10.90
CA ARG A 70 17.22 -6.22 -10.99
C ARG A 70 15.75 -6.60 -11.15
N ILE A 71 15.46 -7.71 -11.83
CA ILE A 71 14.09 -8.23 -11.98
C ILE A 71 13.57 -8.67 -10.60
N VAL A 72 14.36 -9.48 -9.88
CA VAL A 72 14.04 -9.95 -8.53
C VAL A 72 13.89 -8.76 -7.58
N PHE A 73 14.83 -7.82 -7.59
CA PHE A 73 14.75 -6.63 -6.74
C PHE A 73 13.50 -5.78 -7.02
N GLY A 74 13.15 -5.61 -8.29
CA GLY A 74 11.93 -4.90 -8.70
C GLY A 74 10.65 -5.58 -8.21
N GLY A 75 10.62 -6.92 -8.27
CA GLY A 75 9.50 -7.71 -7.76
C GLY A 75 9.37 -7.64 -6.24
N VAL A 76 10.49 -7.74 -5.53
CA VAL A 76 10.54 -7.62 -4.06
C VAL A 76 10.06 -6.24 -3.59
N LEU A 77 10.50 -5.16 -4.24
CA LEU A 77 10.01 -3.83 -3.88
C LEU A 77 8.52 -3.65 -4.22
N GLY A 78 8.06 -4.17 -5.35
CA GLY A 78 6.64 -4.21 -5.70
C GLY A 78 5.81 -4.97 -4.67
N LEU A 79 6.34 -6.08 -4.15
CA LEU A 79 5.70 -6.88 -3.09
C LEU A 79 5.59 -6.09 -1.78
N PHE A 80 6.66 -5.44 -1.32
CA PHE A 80 6.60 -4.65 -0.09
C PHE A 80 5.64 -3.47 -0.20
N LEU A 81 5.58 -2.82 -1.37
CA LEU A 81 4.61 -1.77 -1.64
C LEU A 81 3.17 -2.29 -1.63
N ALA A 82 2.94 -3.45 -2.24
CA ALA A 82 1.66 -4.14 -2.23
C ALA A 82 1.22 -4.52 -0.80
N CYS A 83 2.13 -5.10 0.00
CA CYS A 83 1.89 -5.46 1.40
C CYS A 83 1.64 -4.23 2.28
N ALA A 84 2.37 -3.13 2.08
CA ALA A 84 2.17 -1.90 2.85
C ALA A 84 0.77 -1.32 2.59
N LEU A 85 0.36 -1.25 1.31
CA LEU A 85 -0.98 -0.77 0.93
C LEU A 85 -2.09 -1.67 1.45
N LEU A 86 -1.98 -2.98 1.27
CA LEU A 86 -2.97 -3.93 1.80
C LEU A 86 -3.02 -3.88 3.33
N GLY A 87 -1.86 -3.78 3.99
CA GLY A 87 -1.76 -3.65 5.44
C GLY A 87 -2.48 -2.41 5.96
N SER A 88 -2.26 -1.26 5.34
CA SER A 88 -2.97 -0.02 5.70
C SER A 88 -4.47 -0.10 5.45
N VAL A 89 -4.89 -0.71 4.34
CA VAL A 89 -6.31 -0.90 4.00
C VAL A 89 -7.01 -1.83 5.00
N PHE A 90 -6.40 -2.96 5.35
CA PHE A 90 -6.94 -3.87 6.36
C PHE A 90 -6.88 -3.29 7.78
N TYR A 91 -5.91 -2.42 8.05
CA TYR A 91 -5.80 -1.72 9.32
C TYR A 91 -6.98 -0.76 9.52
N ILE A 92 -7.35 -0.03 8.46
CA ILE A 92 -8.56 0.80 8.42
C ILE A 92 -9.82 -0.05 8.61
N ALA A 93 -9.85 -1.27 8.05
CA ALA A 93 -10.97 -2.20 8.21
C ALA A 93 -11.01 -2.93 9.57
N ASN A 94 -10.13 -2.61 10.52
CA ASN A 94 -10.02 -3.28 11.83
C ASN A 94 -9.87 -4.80 11.74
N TRP A 95 -9.22 -5.31 10.69
CA TRP A 95 -8.96 -6.73 10.55
C TRP A 95 -7.81 -7.21 11.45
N LYS A 96 -8.01 -8.34 12.12
CA LYS A 96 -6.98 -8.96 12.97
C LYS A 96 -5.76 -9.33 12.13
N GLY A 97 -4.57 -8.94 12.57
CA GLY A 97 -3.30 -9.20 11.87
C GLY A 97 -2.92 -8.16 10.80
N SER A 98 -3.79 -7.20 10.51
CA SER A 98 -3.50 -6.10 9.56
C SER A 98 -2.30 -5.25 9.98
N PHE A 99 -2.12 -5.05 11.30
CA PHE A 99 -0.98 -4.35 11.88
C PHE A 99 0.36 -5.01 11.51
N LEU A 100 0.45 -6.34 11.60
CA LEU A 100 1.66 -7.08 11.22
C LEU A 100 1.95 -6.95 9.72
N LEU A 101 0.92 -7.03 8.88
CA LEU A 101 1.06 -6.88 7.43
C LEU A 101 1.53 -5.46 7.06
N SER A 102 0.98 -4.45 7.73
CA SER A 102 1.36 -3.04 7.54
C SER A 102 2.82 -2.79 7.96
N ILE A 103 3.24 -3.32 9.11
CA ILE A 103 4.63 -3.23 9.58
C ILE A 103 5.58 -3.93 8.61
N PHE A 104 5.27 -5.17 8.22
CA PHE A 104 6.13 -5.95 7.33
C PHE A 104 6.30 -5.23 5.98
N GLY A 105 5.19 -4.74 5.42
CA GLY A 105 5.21 -3.95 4.19
C GLY A 105 6.04 -2.69 4.34
N SER A 106 5.77 -1.85 5.35
CA SER A 106 6.44 -0.56 5.53
C SER A 106 7.93 -0.69 5.88
N VAL A 107 8.31 -1.61 6.76
CA VAL A 107 9.72 -1.88 7.09
C VAL A 107 10.48 -2.40 5.87
N GLY A 108 9.92 -3.38 5.14
CA GLY A 108 10.53 -3.93 3.94
C GLY A 108 10.69 -2.89 2.83
N LEU A 109 9.71 -1.98 2.67
CA LEU A 109 9.77 -0.87 1.71
C LEU A 109 10.84 0.15 2.10
N THR A 110 10.94 0.47 3.39
CA THR A 110 11.98 1.36 3.92
C THR A 110 13.38 0.78 3.71
N ALA A 111 13.58 -0.50 4.04
CA ALA A 111 14.84 -1.20 3.82
C ALA A 111 15.21 -1.25 2.33
N SER A 112 14.24 -1.53 1.46
CA SER A 112 14.45 -1.55 0.01
C SER A 112 14.78 -0.16 -0.55
N LEU A 113 14.15 0.91 -0.03
CA LEU A 113 14.47 2.30 -0.37
C LEU A 113 15.87 2.69 0.08
N ILE A 114 16.27 2.34 1.31
CA ILE A 114 17.62 2.58 1.82
C ILE A 114 18.64 1.86 0.94
N ALA A 115 18.40 0.60 0.57
CA ALA A 115 19.26 -0.15 -0.33
C ALA A 115 19.40 0.54 -1.71
N ILE A 116 18.30 1.06 -2.28
CA ILE A 116 18.34 1.84 -3.53
C ILE A 116 19.17 3.11 -3.36
N ILE A 117 18.95 3.85 -2.27
CA ILE A 117 19.66 5.10 -1.99
C ILE A 117 21.16 4.82 -1.86
N LEU A 118 21.56 3.78 -1.13
CA LEU A 118 22.96 3.40 -0.98
C LEU A 118 23.58 2.95 -2.31
N MET A 119 22.86 2.16 -3.13
CA MET A 119 23.33 1.75 -4.44
C MET A 119 23.42 2.90 -5.45
N ARG A 120 22.51 3.89 -5.37
CA ARG A 120 22.47 5.04 -6.30
C ARG A 120 23.20 6.29 -5.81
N ALA A 121 23.53 6.42 -4.53
CA ALA A 121 24.41 7.48 -4.02
C ALA A 121 25.80 7.42 -4.69
N ASN A 122 26.17 6.24 -5.21
CA ASN A 122 27.36 6.02 -6.01
C ASN A 122 27.16 6.18 -7.53
N LEU A 123 25.99 6.61 -8.02
CA LEU A 123 25.71 6.76 -9.46
C LEU A 123 25.21 8.18 -9.82
N PRO A 124 25.93 8.92 -10.69
CA PRO A 124 25.51 10.23 -11.13
C PRO A 124 24.32 10.14 -12.10
N GLY A 125 23.20 10.82 -11.75
CA GLY A 125 22.14 11.15 -12.71
C GLY A 125 20.78 10.45 -12.51
N GLY A 126 19.73 11.26 -12.31
CA GLY A 126 18.37 10.98 -12.81
C GLY A 126 17.33 10.32 -11.90
N GLY A 127 17.68 9.75 -10.75
CA GLY A 127 16.72 8.98 -9.91
C GLY A 127 15.90 9.77 -8.86
N ARG A 128 16.25 11.03 -8.59
CA ARG A 128 15.78 11.81 -7.43
C ARG A 128 14.24 11.97 -7.29
N PRO A 129 13.46 12.27 -8.35
CA PRO A 129 12.04 12.57 -8.16
C PRO A 129 11.18 11.35 -7.80
N TRP A 130 11.60 10.13 -8.13
CA TRP A 130 10.85 8.92 -7.78
C TRP A 130 11.10 8.47 -6.33
N ILE A 131 12.34 8.57 -5.86
CA ILE A 131 12.70 8.30 -4.46
C ILE A 131 11.89 9.20 -3.53
N ILE A 132 11.78 10.48 -3.85
CA ILE A 132 10.97 11.44 -3.07
C ILE A 132 9.49 10.99 -3.04
N ARG A 133 8.93 10.53 -4.16
CA ARG A 133 7.53 10.04 -4.19
C ARG A 133 7.34 8.78 -3.34
N CYS A 134 8.30 7.87 -3.34
CA CYS A 134 8.26 6.68 -2.49
C CYS A 134 8.43 7.01 -1.01
N VAL A 135 9.31 7.95 -0.66
CA VAL A 135 9.49 8.44 0.72
C VAL A 135 8.24 9.17 1.21
N VAL A 136 7.61 9.98 0.36
CA VAL A 136 6.35 10.65 0.69
C VAL A 136 5.22 9.62 0.86
N ALA A 137 5.11 8.63 -0.03
CA ALA A 137 4.12 7.55 0.10
C ALA A 137 4.34 6.75 1.40
N LEU A 138 5.60 6.47 1.75
CA LEU A 138 5.96 5.81 3.00
C LEU A 138 5.58 6.67 4.22
N ALA A 139 5.89 7.97 4.21
CA ALA A 139 5.55 8.89 5.30
C ALA A 139 4.04 9.00 5.50
N VAL A 140 3.26 9.00 4.41
CA VAL A 140 1.79 8.98 4.47
C VAL A 140 1.28 7.65 5.05
N LEU A 141 1.82 6.51 4.61
CA LEU A 141 1.44 5.19 5.14
C LEU A 141 1.77 5.05 6.63
N VAL A 142 2.97 5.48 7.04
CA VAL A 142 3.40 5.50 8.45
C VAL A 142 2.49 6.41 9.28
N GLY A 143 2.17 7.60 8.77
CA GLY A 143 1.24 8.53 9.40
C GLY A 143 -0.14 7.92 9.61
N VAL A 144 -0.69 7.23 8.59
CA VAL A 144 -1.98 6.52 8.68
C VAL A 144 -1.94 5.39 9.71
N SER A 145 -0.85 4.63 9.78
CA SER A 145 -0.70 3.56 10.79
C SER A 145 -0.47 4.05 12.22
N LEU A 146 -0.06 5.31 12.41
CA LEU A 146 0.10 5.93 13.73
C LEU A 146 -1.20 6.57 14.25
N PHE A 147 -2.25 6.66 13.42
CA PHE A 147 -3.55 7.09 13.93
C PHE A 147 -4.06 6.05 14.95
N PRO A 148 -4.40 6.48 16.18
CA PRO A 148 -4.94 5.58 17.18
C PRO A 148 -6.21 4.94 16.63
N GLN A 149 -6.30 3.60 16.72
CA GLN A 149 -7.51 2.91 16.35
C GLN A 149 -8.64 3.44 17.23
N TYR A 150 -9.76 3.80 16.59
CA TYR A 150 -10.97 4.06 17.33
C TYR A 150 -11.44 2.73 17.89
N ASP A 151 -11.12 2.47 19.15
CA ASP A 151 -11.78 1.41 19.92
C ASP A 151 -13.21 1.89 20.14
N PRO A 152 -14.22 1.24 19.53
CA PRO A 152 -15.59 1.52 19.91
C PRO A 152 -15.70 1.26 21.42
N PRO A 153 -16.39 2.14 22.17
CA PRO A 153 -16.61 1.91 23.60
C PRO A 153 -17.19 0.49 23.78
N PRO A 154 -16.76 -0.24 24.82
CA PRO A 154 -17.25 -1.59 25.06
C PRO A 154 -18.77 -1.54 25.05
N GLU A 155 -19.38 -2.30 24.15
CA GLU A 155 -20.82 -2.44 24.06
C GLU A 155 -21.30 -2.89 25.43
N ASP A 156 -22.05 -2.02 26.12
CA ASP A 156 -22.54 -2.27 27.46
C ASP A 156 -23.61 -3.35 27.38
N ASN A 157 -23.15 -4.60 27.27
CA ASN A 157 -23.96 -5.81 27.26
C ASN A 157 -24.52 -6.11 28.66
N ARG A 158 -24.66 -5.09 29.53
CA ARG A 158 -25.38 -5.25 30.79
C ARG A 158 -26.79 -5.72 30.45
N PRO A 159 -27.12 -6.95 30.87
CA PRO A 159 -28.12 -7.72 30.20
C PRO A 159 -29.51 -7.11 30.45
N ILE A 160 -30.31 -7.18 29.39
CA ILE A 160 -31.78 -7.10 29.37
C ILE A 160 -32.42 -8.14 30.33
N GLU A 161 -31.63 -8.94 31.06
CA GLU A 161 -32.06 -9.81 32.16
C GLU A 161 -32.89 -9.11 33.24
N ASN A 162 -32.74 -7.79 33.42
CA ASN A 162 -33.56 -7.05 34.38
C ASN A 162 -34.96 -6.65 33.85
N GLU A 163 -35.19 -6.69 32.53
CA GLU A 163 -36.52 -6.45 31.95
C GLU A 163 -37.34 -7.74 31.77
N LEU A 164 -36.71 -8.90 31.68
CA LEU A 164 -37.39 -10.21 31.66
C LEU A 164 -37.76 -10.76 33.05
N ARG A 165 -37.35 -10.06 34.12
CA ARG A 165 -37.68 -10.41 35.52
C ARG A 165 -38.78 -9.50 36.14
N ARG A 166 -39.38 -8.59 35.37
CA ARG A 166 -40.57 -7.82 35.77
C ARG A 166 -41.77 -8.27 34.96
#